data_AF-A0A8C0M135-F1
#
_entry.id   AF-A0A8C0M135-F1
#
_cell.length_a   1.000
_cell.length_b   1.000
_cell.length_c   1.000
_cell.angle_alpha   90.00
_cell.angle_beta   90.00
_cell.angle_gamma   90.00
#
_symmetry.space_group_name_H-M   'P 1'
#
loop_
_entity.id
_entity.type
_entity.pdbx_description
1 polymer ?
#
loop_
_entity_poly.entity_id
_entity_poly.type
_entity_poly.pdbx_seq_one_letter_code
_entity_poly.pdbx_strand_id
1 'polypeptide(L)'
;MLVAVSYFLTKWMCTYILFLDPRVEDWLLMSSPLPQTIILGLYVYFVTSLGPKLMENRKPYELKKAMITYNFSIVLFSVYMCYEFVMSGWGTGYSFRCEIVDYSQSPSALRMARTCWLYYFSKFIELLDTVSMWLPHLVNV
;
A
#
# COMPACT_ATOMS: atom_id res chain seq x y z
N MET A 1 -14.26 -18.84 -5.65
CA MET A 1 -13.33 -17.69 -5.62
C MET A 1 -12.81 -17.39 -4.21
N LEU A 2 -13.67 -17.22 -3.20
CA LEU A 2 -13.26 -16.94 -1.81
C LEU A 2 -12.42 -18.04 -1.12
N VAL A 3 -12.67 -19.33 -1.42
CA VAL A 3 -11.93 -20.45 -0.82
C VAL A 3 -10.50 -20.57 -1.38
N ALA A 4 -10.29 -20.23 -2.65
CA ALA A 4 -8.97 -20.24 -3.27
C ALA A 4 -8.08 -19.10 -2.74
N VAL A 5 -8.68 -17.94 -2.45
CA VAL A 5 -7.99 -16.80 -1.81
C VAL A 5 -7.59 -17.17 -0.38
N SER A 6 -8.47 -17.79 0.40
CA SER A 6 -8.16 -18.27 1.76
C SER A 6 -7.04 -19.32 1.78
N TYR A 7 -7.07 -20.32 0.88
CA TYR A 7 -6.02 -21.33 0.78
C TYR A 7 -4.66 -20.77 0.33
N PHE A 8 -4.66 -19.81 -0.59
CA PHE A 8 -3.44 -19.15 -1.04
C PHE A 8 -2.84 -18.28 0.07
N LEU A 9 -3.69 -17.59 0.85
CA LEU A 9 -3.29 -16.76 1.98
C LEU A 9 -2.72 -17.60 3.14
N THR A 10 -3.36 -18.69 3.56
CA THR A 10 -2.86 -19.54 4.65
C THR A 10 -1.51 -20.18 4.32
N LYS A 11 -1.31 -20.59 3.05
CA LYS A 11 -0.04 -21.14 2.58
C LYS A 11 1.04 -20.06 2.46
N TRP A 12 0.68 -18.84 2.03
CA TRP A 12 1.57 -17.68 2.04
C TRP A 12 1.95 -17.23 3.45
N MET A 13 1.03 -17.24 4.43
CA MET A 13 1.30 -16.87 5.83
C MET A 13 2.42 -17.72 6.43
N CYS A 14 2.34 -19.04 6.29
CA CYS A 14 3.35 -19.97 6.80
C CYS A 14 4.73 -19.76 6.15
N THR A 15 4.79 -19.43 4.86
CA THR A 15 6.05 -19.13 4.18
C THR A 15 6.60 -17.75 4.57
N TYR A 16 5.74 -16.73 4.77
CA TYR A 16 6.17 -15.38 5.13
C TYR A 16 6.77 -15.32 6.55
N ILE A 17 6.19 -16.02 7.52
CA ILE A 17 6.65 -16.05 8.92
C ILE A 17 8.04 -16.71 9.06
N LEU A 18 8.37 -17.68 8.20
CA LEU A 18 9.69 -18.35 8.22
C LEU A 18 10.83 -17.53 7.61
N PHE A 19 10.52 -16.46 6.84
CA PHE A 19 11.49 -15.58 6.18
C PHE A 19 11.40 -14.12 6.64
N LEU A 20 10.70 -13.86 7.76
CA LEU A 20 10.45 -12.51 8.24
C LEU A 20 11.75 -11.89 8.75
N ASP A 21 12.09 -10.75 8.18
CA ASP A 21 13.25 -9.97 8.61
C ASP A 21 12.96 -9.37 10.00
N PRO A 22 13.73 -9.70 11.05
CA PRO A 22 13.46 -9.23 12.41
C PRO A 22 13.52 -7.69 12.53
N ARG A 23 14.11 -7.00 11.55
CA ARG A 23 14.20 -5.53 11.52
C ARG A 23 12.85 -4.84 11.40
N VAL A 24 11.84 -5.52 10.84
CA VAL A 24 10.54 -4.92 10.51
C VAL A 24 9.39 -5.52 11.33
N GLU A 25 9.66 -6.43 12.26
CA GLU A 25 8.65 -7.16 13.03
C GLU A 25 7.70 -6.22 13.79
N ASP A 26 8.25 -5.17 14.42
CA ASP A 26 7.48 -4.20 15.20
C ASP A 26 6.80 -3.12 14.34
N TRP A 27 6.95 -3.15 13.01
CA TRP A 27 6.41 -2.12 12.14
C TRP A 27 4.92 -2.34 11.88
N LEU A 28 4.20 -1.24 11.66
CA LEU A 28 2.75 -1.28 11.44
C LEU A 28 2.41 -2.22 10.27
N LEU A 29 1.46 -3.12 10.50
CA LEU A 29 0.98 -4.14 9.54
C LEU A 29 2.02 -5.21 9.15
N MET A 30 3.17 -5.30 9.83
CA MET A 30 4.21 -6.31 9.54
C MET A 30 4.17 -7.53 10.48
N SER A 31 3.49 -7.43 11.64
CA SER A 31 3.40 -8.53 12.62
C SER A 31 2.66 -9.77 12.10
N SER A 32 1.70 -9.57 11.19
CA SER A 32 0.97 -10.65 10.54
C SER A 32 0.39 -10.16 9.21
N PRO A 33 0.23 -11.03 8.22
CA PRO A 33 -0.53 -10.73 7.01
C PRO A 33 -2.06 -10.72 7.21
N LEU A 34 -2.56 -11.07 8.40
CA LEU A 34 -4.02 -11.06 8.66
C LEU A 34 -4.62 -9.64 8.67
N PRO A 35 -4.07 -8.64 9.40
CA PRO A 35 -4.60 -7.28 9.41
C PRO A 35 -4.72 -6.67 8.01
N GLN A 36 -3.69 -6.80 7.16
CA GLN A 36 -3.74 -6.31 5.78
C GLN A 36 -4.84 -6.98 4.95
N THR A 37 -5.04 -8.29 5.12
CA THR A 37 -6.06 -9.05 4.38
C THR A 37 -7.46 -8.59 4.77
N ILE A 38 -7.69 -8.36 6.07
CA ILE A 38 -8.96 -7.83 6.58
C ILE A 38 -9.22 -6.44 6.01
N ILE A 39 -8.23 -5.54 6.04
CA ILE A 39 -8.35 -4.19 5.48
C ILE A 39 -8.71 -4.24 4.00
N LEU A 40 -8.01 -5.05 3.20
CA LEU A 40 -8.27 -5.21 1.77
C LEU A 40 -9.65 -5.82 1.50
N GLY A 41 -10.05 -6.84 2.28
CA GLY A 41 -11.37 -7.46 2.16
C GLY A 41 -12.50 -6.49 2.47
N LEU A 42 -12.38 -5.72 3.55
CA LEU A 42 -13.34 -4.68 3.91
C LEU A 42 -13.39 -3.57 2.85
N TYR A 43 -12.24 -3.17 2.31
CA TYR A 43 -12.14 -2.19 1.25
C TYR A 43 -12.85 -2.67 -0.04
N VAL A 44 -12.62 -3.90 -0.50
CA VAL A 44 -13.29 -4.46 -1.68
C VAL A 44 -14.79 -4.55 -1.45
N TYR A 45 -15.22 -5.02 -0.27
CA TYR A 45 -16.64 -5.05 0.09
C TYR A 45 -17.27 -3.64 0.09
N PHE A 46 -16.56 -2.66 0.65
CA PHE A 46 -16.99 -1.27 0.70
C PHE A 46 -17.15 -0.69 -0.70
N VAL A 47 -16.13 -0.81 -1.55
CA VAL A 47 -16.12 -0.29 -2.92
C VAL A 47 -17.18 -0.98 -3.79
N THR A 48 -17.25 -2.32 -3.79
CA THR A 48 -18.11 -3.05 -4.74
C THR A 48 -19.57 -3.12 -4.35
N SER A 49 -19.89 -3.08 -3.06
CA SER A 49 -21.24 -3.36 -2.56
C SER A 49 -21.83 -2.24 -1.73
N LEU A 50 -21.13 -1.80 -0.68
CA LEU A 50 -21.70 -0.85 0.29
C LEU A 50 -21.74 0.58 -0.25
N GLY A 51 -20.67 1.02 -0.89
CA GLY A 51 -20.50 2.33 -1.51
C GLY A 51 -21.63 2.66 -2.50
N PRO A 52 -21.83 1.85 -3.57
CA PRO A 52 -22.92 2.09 -4.52
C PRO A 52 -24.31 2.11 -3.85
N LYS A 53 -24.58 1.20 -2.91
CA LYS A 53 -25.87 1.16 -2.18
C LYS A 53 -26.13 2.41 -1.34
N LEU A 54 -25.10 2.95 -0.68
CA LEU A 54 -25.22 4.19 0.10
C LEU A 54 -25.42 5.43 -0.79
N MET A 55 -25.02 5.34 -2.05
CA MET A 55 -25.03 6.45 -3.00
C MET A 55 -26.18 6.45 -3.99
N GLU A 56 -27.00 5.40 -3.99
CA GLU A 56 -28.20 5.27 -4.84
C GLU A 56 -29.19 6.43 -4.64
N ASN A 57 -29.29 6.97 -3.42
CA ASN A 57 -30.24 8.02 -3.05
C ASN A 57 -29.58 9.34 -2.63
N ARG A 58 -28.29 9.54 -2.97
CA ARG A 58 -27.51 10.72 -2.54
C ARG A 58 -26.86 11.39 -3.74
N LYS A 59 -26.92 12.72 -3.79
CA LYS A 59 -26.24 13.50 -4.82
C LYS A 59 -24.71 13.36 -4.68
N PRO A 60 -23.95 13.37 -5.80
CA PRO A 60 -22.49 13.34 -5.77
C PRO A 60 -21.93 14.50 -4.95
N TYR A 61 -20.90 14.23 -4.14
CA TYR A 61 -20.26 15.27 -3.35
C TYR A 61 -19.22 16.02 -4.20
N GLU A 62 -19.19 17.36 -4.10
CA GLU A 62 -18.15 18.17 -4.74
C GLU A 62 -16.83 18.10 -3.97
N LEU A 63 -16.11 16.99 -4.12
CA LEU A 63 -14.80 16.78 -3.48
C LEU A 63 -13.62 17.31 -4.30
N LYS A 64 -13.86 18.15 -5.31
CA LYS A 64 -12.81 18.60 -6.26
C LYS A 64 -11.58 19.16 -5.56
N LYS A 65 -11.74 20.03 -4.56
CA LYS A 65 -10.60 20.59 -3.81
C LYS A 65 -9.87 19.52 -3.00
N ALA A 66 -10.59 18.63 -2.32
CA ALA A 66 -10.01 17.55 -1.54
C ALA A 66 -9.22 16.57 -2.44
N MET A 67 -9.75 16.21 -3.61
CA MET A 67 -9.08 15.37 -4.59
C MET A 67 -7.82 16.02 -5.15
N ILE A 68 -7.85 17.32 -5.45
CA ILE A 68 -6.66 18.04 -5.92
C ILE A 68 -5.57 18.03 -4.85
N THR A 69 -5.91 18.34 -3.59
CA THR A 69 -4.95 18.32 -2.47
C THR A 69 -4.39 16.92 -2.22
N TYR A 70 -5.25 15.90 -2.29
CA TYR A 70 -4.84 14.50 -2.14
C TYR A 70 -3.87 14.08 -3.25
N ASN A 71 -4.22 14.29 -4.52
CA ASN A 71 -3.38 13.93 -5.66
C ASN A 71 -2.02 14.63 -5.61
N PHE A 72 -2.02 15.92 -5.24
CA PHE A 72 -0.78 16.68 -5.05
C PHE A 72 0.08 16.09 -3.92
N SER A 73 -0.55 15.71 -2.80
CA SER A 73 0.15 15.07 -1.68
C SER A 73 0.78 13.74 -2.09
N ILE A 74 0.08 12.91 -2.89
CA ILE A 74 0.61 11.65 -3.40
C ILE A 74 1.78 11.84 -4.36
N VAL A 75 1.73 12.87 -5.22
CA VAL A 75 2.86 13.22 -6.09
C VAL A 75 4.09 13.60 -5.27
N LEU A 76 3.94 14.47 -4.27
CA LEU A 76 5.04 14.83 -3.38
C LEU A 76 5.59 13.62 -2.62
N PHE A 77 4.71 12.75 -2.13
CA PHE A 77 5.10 11.55 -1.42
C PHE A 77 5.85 10.56 -2.33
N SER A 78 5.42 10.42 -3.58
CA SER A 78 6.08 9.61 -4.60
C SER A 78 7.47 10.14 -4.94
N VAL A 79 7.62 11.46 -5.08
CA VAL A 79 8.94 12.10 -5.28
C VAL A 79 9.85 11.85 -4.09
N TYR A 80 9.33 11.97 -2.86
CA TYR A 80 10.08 11.69 -1.64
C TYR A 80 10.55 10.22 -1.59
N MET A 81 9.67 9.25 -1.86
CA MET A 81 10.04 7.84 -1.89
C MET A 81 11.08 7.54 -2.97
N CYS A 82 10.96 8.14 -4.16
CA CYS A 82 11.95 8.01 -5.23
C CYS A 82 13.32 8.51 -4.77
N TYR A 83 13.38 9.68 -4.13
CA TYR A 83 14.61 10.21 -3.54
C TYR A 83 15.21 9.26 -2.49
N GLU A 84 14.38 8.75 -1.58
CA GLU A 84 14.83 7.80 -0.55
C GLU A 84 15.38 6.50 -1.15
N PHE A 85 14.74 5.94 -2.20
CA PHE A 85 15.26 4.77 -2.90
C PHE A 85 16.61 5.06 -3.56
N VAL A 86 16.73 6.20 -4.25
CA VAL A 86 17.99 6.63 -4.86
C VAL A 86 19.09 6.74 -3.81
N MET A 87 18.83 7.42 -2.70
CA MET A 87 19.85 7.60 -1.65
C MET A 87 20.16 6.33 -0.86
N SER A 88 19.24 5.36 -0.81
CA SER A 88 19.40 4.12 -0.05
C SER A 88 20.24 3.05 -0.77
N GLY A 89 20.54 3.22 -2.06
CA GLY A 89 21.44 2.30 -2.78
C GLY A 89 21.56 2.60 -4.27
N TRP A 90 20.44 2.92 -4.92
CA TRP A 90 20.38 3.06 -6.39
C TRP A 90 21.26 4.20 -6.95
N GLY A 91 21.52 5.25 -6.17
CA GLY A 91 22.40 6.37 -6.54
C GLY A 91 23.75 6.39 -5.82
N THR A 92 23.99 5.46 -4.88
CA THR A 92 25.15 5.52 -3.97
C THR A 92 26.07 4.30 -4.05
N GLY A 93 25.65 3.21 -4.68
CA GLY A 93 26.54 2.05 -4.85
C GLY A 93 25.97 0.83 -5.60
N TYR A 94 24.69 0.82 -5.97
CA TYR A 94 24.10 -0.31 -6.68
C TYR A 94 24.55 -0.34 -8.15
N SER A 95 24.89 -1.52 -8.63
CA SER A 95 25.35 -1.77 -10.01
C SER A 95 24.21 -1.84 -11.04
N PHE A 96 22.95 -1.61 -10.63
CA PHE A 96 21.73 -1.81 -11.43
C PHE A 96 21.61 -3.22 -12.04
N ARG A 97 22.28 -4.21 -11.46
CA ARG A 97 22.23 -5.64 -11.83
C ARG A 97 21.54 -6.44 -10.73
N CYS A 98 22.03 -7.65 -10.46
CA CYS A 98 21.59 -8.45 -9.33
C CYS A 98 22.22 -7.88 -8.04
N GLU A 99 21.44 -7.11 -7.29
CA GLU A 99 21.81 -6.65 -5.95
C GLU A 99 21.12 -7.51 -4.91
N ILE A 100 21.91 -8.09 -4.02
CA ILE A 100 21.40 -8.89 -2.90
C ILE A 100 20.88 -7.97 -1.81
N VAL A 101 19.86 -8.43 -1.09
CA VAL A 101 19.32 -7.69 0.05
C VAL A 101 20.36 -7.67 1.17
N ASP A 102 20.75 -6.47 1.60
CA ASP A 102 21.58 -6.29 2.79
C ASP A 102 20.71 -6.41 4.06
N TYR A 103 20.87 -7.51 4.78
CA TYR A 103 20.19 -7.78 6.05
C TYR A 103 20.92 -7.20 7.27
N SER A 104 21.99 -6.44 7.07
CA SER A 104 22.73 -5.80 8.16
C SER A 104 21.93 -4.68 8.83
N GLN A 105 22.37 -4.27 10.03
CA GLN A 105 21.85 -3.11 10.76
C GLN A 105 22.54 -1.80 10.33
N SER A 106 23.13 -1.77 9.14
CA SER A 106 23.81 -0.56 8.64
C SER A 106 22.78 0.56 8.40
N PRO A 107 23.16 1.84 8.56
CA PRO A 107 22.24 2.95 8.33
C PRO A 107 21.62 2.95 6.93
N SER A 108 22.36 2.53 5.90
CA SER A 108 21.88 2.42 4.52
C SER A 108 20.89 1.27 4.34
N ALA A 109 21.15 0.10 4.93
CA ALA A 109 20.25 -1.05 4.85
C ALA A 109 18.93 -0.79 5.59
N LEU A 110 18.98 -0.16 6.76
CA LEU A 110 17.78 0.25 7.50
C LEU A 110 16.99 1.34 6.77
N ARG A 111 17.67 2.27 6.09
CA ARG A 111 17.02 3.28 5.24
C ARG A 111 16.28 2.62 4.06
N MET A 112 16.90 1.63 3.41
CA MET A 112 16.25 0.86 2.35
C MET A 112 15.03 0.10 2.87
N ALA A 113 15.16 -0.62 3.99
CA ALA A 113 14.05 -1.34 4.61
C ALA A 113 12.88 -0.39 4.95
N ARG A 114 13.17 0.77 5.54
CA ARG A 114 12.16 1.79 5.88
C ARG A 114 11.48 2.35 4.63
N THR A 115 12.23 2.56 3.56
CA THR A 115 11.70 3.03 2.28
C THR A 115 10.78 1.99 1.65
N CYS A 116 11.15 0.71 1.70
CA CYS A 116 10.28 -0.41 1.27
C CYS A 116 8.98 -0.46 2.09
N TRP A 117 9.04 -0.25 3.40
CA TRP A 117 7.84 -0.19 4.23
C TRP A 117 6.99 1.05 3.95
N LEU A 118 7.59 2.22 3.72
CA LEU A 118 6.86 3.43 3.31
C LEU A 118 6.15 3.23 1.98
N TYR A 119 6.78 2.55 1.02
CA TYR A 119 6.17 2.18 -0.25
C TYR A 119 5.02 1.18 -0.07
N TYR A 120 5.20 0.17 0.78
CA TYR A 120 4.12 -0.75 1.15
C TYR A 120 2.94 0.02 1.77
N PHE A 121 3.20 0.93 2.70
CA PHE A 121 2.17 1.74 3.34
C PHE A 121 1.48 2.69 2.34
N SER A 122 2.21 3.23 1.35
CA SER A 122 1.65 4.07 0.29
C SER A 122 0.53 3.37 -0.46
N LYS A 123 0.61 2.04 -0.63
CA LYS A 123 -0.43 1.26 -1.30
C LYS A 123 -1.77 1.31 -0.58
N PHE A 124 -1.79 1.40 0.75
CA PHE A 124 -3.05 1.59 1.48
C PHE A 124 -3.62 3.00 1.31
N ILE A 125 -2.75 4.02 1.18
CA ILE A 125 -3.18 5.39 0.91
C ILE A 125 -3.79 5.48 -0.49
N GLU A 126 -3.15 4.88 -1.50
CA GLU A 126 -3.65 4.81 -2.89
C GLU A 126 -5.03 4.14 -2.99
N LEU A 127 -5.41 3.23 -2.08
CA LEU A 127 -6.77 2.66 -2.06
C LEU A 127 -7.84 3.74 -1.84
N LEU A 128 -7.52 4.87 -1.19
CA LEU A 128 -8.46 5.98 -0.97
C LEU A 128 -8.85 6.70 -2.28
N ASP A 129 -8.05 6.60 -3.35
CA ASP A 129 -8.43 7.14 -4.67
C ASP A 129 -9.71 6.52 -5.18
N THR A 130 -9.83 5.20 -5.06
CA THR A 130 -11.03 4.50 -5.52
C THR A 130 -12.26 4.83 -4.67
N VAL A 131 -12.09 5.16 -3.39
CA VAL A 131 -13.20 5.64 -2.53
C VAL A 131 -13.69 6.99 -3.05
N SER A 132 -12.78 7.84 -3.49
CA SER A 132 -13.10 9.13 -4.11
C SER A 132 -13.81 8.95 -5.46
N MET A 133 -13.63 7.84 -6.17
CA MET A 133 -14.34 7.51 -7.40
C MET A 133 -15.81 7.12 -7.19
N TRP A 134 -16.16 6.56 -6.02
CA TRP A 134 -17.57 6.33 -5.68
C TRP A 134 -18.27 7.63 -5.32
N LEU A 135 -17.58 8.57 -4.67
CA LEU A 135 -18.20 9.77 -4.12
C LEU A 135 -18.77 10.80 -5.14
N PRO A 136 -18.52 10.65 -6.45
CA PRO A 136 -19.40 11.17 -7.46
C PRO A 136 -20.01 10.03 -8.28
N HIS A 137 -21.31 9.82 -8.10
CA HIS A 137 -22.23 9.15 -9.03
C HIS A 137 -21.68 9.15 -10.47
N LEU A 138 -21.42 7.97 -11.03
CA LEU A 138 -21.39 7.72 -12.49
C LEU A 138 -20.78 8.87 -13.30
N VAL A 139 -19.48 8.84 -13.56
CA VAL A 139 -18.93 9.49 -14.75
C VAL A 139 -19.57 8.82 -15.97
N ASN A 140 -20.74 9.31 -16.38
CA ASN A 140 -21.43 9.11 -17.65
C ASN A 140 -21.08 7.82 -18.43
N VAL A 141 -21.44 6.64 -17.93
CA VAL A 141 -21.75 5.44 -18.74
C VAL A 141 -22.80 4.61 -18.01
#